data_AF-A0A4V5NBZ4-F1
#
_entry.id   AF-A0A4V5NBZ4-F1
#
_cell.length_a   1.000
_cell.length_b   1.000
_cell.length_c   1.000
_cell.angle_alpha   90.00
_cell.angle_beta   90.00
_cell.angle_gamma   90.00
#
_symmetry.space_group_name_H-M   'P 1'
#
loop_
_entity.id
_entity.type
_entity.pdbx_description
1 polymer ?
#
loop_
_entity_poly.entity_id
_entity_poly.type
_entity_poly.pdbx_seq_one_letter_code
_entity_poly.pdbx_strand_id
1 'polypeptide(L)'
;MSDQRRLSDTLREPGIPLEHLDDGSSSETAVGHATESLPVSDTPSSEANKSAVAGDPNDDYPHGLRLVLTISSIGISVILGGLDGTIVSTAIPSIVDEFHALDAIGWFGSVYFLTGATNIVWGKVYKYFPLKTVFMCAIALFELGSLLCGVSPNTTALIVGRAIAGVGAAGLQAGGNTIVGFTASAKRRPVFLGVLGACYTISSALGPIIGGALTSQTTWRWCFYINLPIGGLAFVAVLLAFRTPKKALPPAVPLKEKLLSINPVSYAIWCAALVCYLLALQYGGQSRPWSSSPVIGTLVGFGVLLLAGLAWDQSCAERALLQPRLLKIRAIWAACPFVF
;
A
#
# COMPACT_ATOMS: atom_id res chain seq x y z
N MET A 1 41.86 -6.64 26.47
CA MET A 1 41.79 -5.19 26.16
C MET A 1 43.00 -4.76 25.34
N SER A 2 43.26 -5.40 24.20
CA SER A 2 44.49 -5.18 23.41
C SER A 2 44.26 -5.21 21.90
N ASP A 3 43.01 -5.13 21.43
CA ASP A 3 42.67 -5.23 20.00
C ASP A 3 41.86 -4.04 19.44
N GLN A 4 41.63 -2.99 20.25
CA GLN A 4 40.97 -1.76 19.80
C GLN A 4 41.92 -0.64 19.39
N ARG A 5 43.25 -0.82 19.52
CA ARG A 5 44.25 0.19 19.12
C ARG A 5 44.74 0.07 17.68
N ARG A 6 44.32 -0.94 16.91
CA ARG A 6 44.76 -1.16 15.52
C ARG A 6 43.78 -0.68 14.44
N LEU A 7 42.63 -0.11 14.81
CA LEU A 7 41.62 0.35 13.85
C LEU A 7 41.51 1.88 13.74
N SER A 8 42.17 2.65 14.59
CA SER A 8 42.19 4.12 14.52
C SER A 8 43.25 4.69 13.56
N ASP A 9 44.17 3.87 13.07
CA ASP A 9 45.34 4.33 12.29
C ASP A 9 45.14 4.27 10.76
N THR A 10 43.95 3.89 10.28
CA THR A 10 43.69 3.71 8.84
C THR A 10 42.87 4.85 8.18
N LEU A 11 42.64 5.96 8.88
CA LEU A 11 41.90 7.12 8.34
C LEU A 11 42.69 8.43 8.48
N ARG A 12 43.88 8.50 7.89
CA ARG A 12 44.54 9.76 7.57
C ARG A 12 44.89 9.80 6.09
N GLU A 13 44.10 10.52 5.31
CA GLU A 13 44.55 11.08 4.04
C GLU A 13 45.08 12.52 4.24
N PRO A 14 46.02 12.97 3.40
CA PRO A 14 46.81 14.17 3.64
C PRO A 14 46.31 15.41 2.87
N GLY A 15 46.43 16.58 3.53
CA GLY A 15 46.92 17.83 2.93
C GLY A 15 45.98 18.65 2.03
N ILE A 16 45.42 19.72 2.58
CA ILE A 16 45.13 20.96 1.83
C ILE A 16 45.87 22.10 2.56
N PRO A 17 46.75 22.88 1.90
CA PRO A 17 47.44 24.00 2.54
C PRO A 17 46.49 25.19 2.72
N LEU A 18 46.46 25.73 3.94
CA LEU A 18 45.88 27.04 4.25
C LEU A 18 46.98 28.09 4.06
N GLU A 19 46.77 29.04 3.15
CA GLU A 19 47.68 30.16 2.93
C GLU A 19 47.08 31.46 3.48
N HIS A 20 47.85 32.02 4.40
CA HIS A 20 47.97 33.41 4.87
C HIS A 20 46.73 34.25 5.24
N LEU A 21 46.61 34.46 6.56
CA LEU A 21 46.24 35.74 7.14
C LEU A 21 47.43 36.71 7.00
N ASP A 22 47.16 37.95 6.61
CA ASP A 22 47.95 39.10 7.05
C ASP A 22 47.05 40.31 7.29
N ASP A 23 47.37 41.01 8.37
CA ASP A 23 46.64 42.09 9.03
C ASP A 23 46.85 43.45 8.34
N GLY A 24 45.93 44.40 8.55
CA GLY A 24 46.30 45.82 8.42
C GLY A 24 45.21 46.84 8.10
N SER A 25 44.62 47.40 9.15
CA SER A 25 44.44 48.85 9.38
C SER A 25 43.64 49.74 8.39
N SER A 26 42.55 50.28 8.96
CA SER A 26 42.12 51.70 8.94
C SER A 26 41.49 52.36 7.69
N SER A 27 40.24 52.82 7.94
CA SER A 27 39.69 54.16 7.67
C SER A 27 38.81 54.42 6.42
N GLU A 28 37.61 54.92 6.76
CA GLU A 28 36.85 56.02 6.15
C GLU A 28 35.96 55.80 4.90
N THR A 29 34.64 55.87 5.17
CA THR A 29 33.60 56.74 4.57
C THR A 29 33.49 56.94 3.05
N ALA A 30 32.27 56.67 2.53
CA ALA A 30 31.40 57.60 1.76
C ALA A 30 30.74 57.01 0.49
N VAL A 31 29.39 56.99 0.53
CA VAL A 31 28.38 57.40 -0.47
C VAL A 31 28.78 57.44 -1.96
N GLY A 32 27.95 56.83 -2.82
CA GLY A 32 27.92 57.18 -4.25
C GLY A 32 26.97 56.32 -5.10
N HIS A 33 25.77 56.83 -5.34
CA HIS A 33 24.82 56.34 -6.32
C HIS A 33 25.24 56.88 -7.71
N ALA A 34 25.51 56.03 -8.71
CA ALA A 34 25.53 56.46 -10.11
C ALA A 34 25.33 55.28 -11.06
N THR A 35 24.26 55.42 -11.83
CA THR A 35 23.84 54.61 -12.98
C THR A 35 24.84 54.80 -14.12
N GLU A 36 25.32 53.71 -14.73
CA GLU A 36 25.95 53.76 -16.06
C GLU A 36 25.37 52.63 -16.93
N SER A 37 24.53 53.05 -17.86
CA SER A 37 23.98 52.27 -18.98
C SER A 37 25.05 52.03 -20.04
N LEU A 38 24.98 50.90 -20.77
CA LEU A 38 25.27 50.70 -22.21
C LEU A 38 25.19 49.17 -22.54
N PRO A 39 25.03 48.73 -23.80
CA PRO A 39 23.78 48.69 -24.57
C PRO A 39 23.36 47.26 -24.99
N VAL A 40 22.13 47.16 -25.49
CA VAL A 40 21.52 45.98 -26.13
C VAL A 40 22.33 45.57 -27.37
N SER A 41 22.66 44.28 -27.48
CA SER A 41 22.95 43.64 -28.78
C SER A 41 22.23 42.29 -28.87
N ASP A 42 21.69 42.07 -30.05
CA ASP A 42 20.58 41.19 -30.36
C ASP A 42 20.85 39.69 -30.12
N THR A 43 19.78 39.00 -29.75
CA THR A 43 19.69 37.54 -29.84
C THR A 43 19.70 37.11 -31.32
N PRO A 44 20.16 35.89 -31.61
CA PRO A 44 19.15 34.91 -31.94
C PRO A 44 19.27 33.66 -31.06
N SER A 45 18.16 33.39 -30.38
CA SER A 45 17.71 32.09 -29.95
C SER A 45 17.87 31.05 -31.06
N SER A 46 18.39 29.87 -30.73
CA SER A 46 17.88 28.56 -31.19
C SER A 46 18.87 27.39 -31.04
N GLU A 47 19.62 27.23 -29.93
CA GLU A 47 20.30 25.94 -29.68
C GLU A 47 20.21 25.39 -28.24
N ALA A 48 19.72 26.17 -27.28
CA ALA A 48 19.68 25.74 -25.88
C ALA A 48 18.50 24.83 -25.48
N ASN A 49 17.59 24.47 -26.41
CA ASN A 49 16.38 23.68 -26.09
C ASN A 49 16.30 22.28 -26.73
N LYS A 50 17.46 21.66 -27.04
CA LYS A 50 17.53 20.28 -27.56
C LYS A 50 18.27 19.29 -26.66
N SER A 51 18.47 19.60 -25.37
CA SER A 51 19.08 18.64 -24.43
C SER A 51 18.07 18.00 -23.45
N ALA A 52 16.77 18.15 -23.68
CA ALA A 52 15.73 17.65 -22.79
C ALA A 52 15.05 16.34 -23.25
N VAL A 53 15.71 15.47 -24.04
CA VAL A 53 15.24 14.09 -24.27
C VAL A 53 16.41 13.13 -24.57
N ALA A 54 17.50 13.20 -23.81
CA ALA A 54 18.44 12.09 -23.75
C ALA A 54 18.08 11.25 -22.53
N GLY A 55 17.20 10.26 -22.73
CA GLY A 55 16.97 9.22 -21.73
C GLY A 55 18.27 8.51 -21.42
N ASP A 56 18.49 8.20 -20.14
CA ASP A 56 19.59 7.33 -19.70
C ASP A 56 19.55 6.03 -20.54
N PRO A 57 20.65 5.61 -21.18
CA PRO A 57 20.72 4.38 -21.97
C PRO A 57 20.33 3.11 -21.20
N ASN A 58 20.22 3.18 -19.86
CA ASN A 58 19.77 2.10 -18.97
C ASN A 58 18.31 2.22 -18.49
N ASP A 59 17.51 3.14 -19.05
CA ASP A 59 16.11 3.33 -18.67
C ASP A 59 15.19 2.24 -19.25
N ASP A 60 15.16 1.07 -18.61
CA ASP A 60 14.27 -0.07 -18.92
C ASP A 60 12.81 0.17 -18.40
N TYR A 61 12.43 1.40 -18.04
CA TYR A 61 11.07 1.71 -17.62
C TYR A 61 10.13 1.88 -18.83
N PRO A 62 8.87 1.43 -18.75
CA PRO A 62 7.90 1.69 -19.80
C PRO A 62 7.62 3.19 -19.91
N HIS A 63 7.58 3.70 -21.16
CA HIS A 63 7.31 5.11 -21.45
C HIS A 63 6.06 5.29 -22.33
N GLY A 64 5.57 6.54 -22.38
CA GLY A 64 4.47 6.96 -23.25
C GLY A 64 3.16 6.22 -22.96
N LEU A 65 2.50 5.75 -24.02
CA LEU A 65 1.18 5.12 -23.94
C LEU A 65 1.16 3.88 -23.03
N ARG A 66 2.23 3.08 -23.00
CA ARG A 66 2.31 1.87 -22.18
C ARG A 66 2.30 2.17 -20.68
N LEU A 67 3.00 3.25 -20.28
CA LEU A 67 3.02 3.71 -18.90
C LEU A 67 1.64 4.18 -18.47
N VAL A 68 1.00 5.01 -19.29
CA VAL A 68 -0.36 5.51 -19.03
C VAL A 68 -1.34 4.36 -18.89
N LEU A 69 -1.38 3.44 -19.85
CA LEU A 69 -2.27 2.27 -19.80
C LEU A 69 -2.02 1.40 -18.56
N THR A 70 -0.75 1.20 -18.17
CA THR A 70 -0.40 0.44 -16.97
C THR A 70 -0.91 1.13 -15.70
N ILE A 71 -0.58 2.40 -15.52
CA ILE A 71 -1.00 3.17 -14.34
C ILE A 71 -2.54 3.29 -14.27
N SER A 72 -3.21 3.53 -15.40
CA SER A 72 -4.67 3.55 -15.47
C SER A 72 -5.30 2.21 -15.12
N SER A 73 -4.74 1.08 -15.61
CA SER A 73 -5.27 -0.26 -15.27
C SER A 73 -5.15 -0.58 -13.78
N ILE A 74 -4.05 -0.18 -13.15
CA ILE A 74 -3.85 -0.32 -11.71
C ILE A 74 -4.78 0.64 -10.95
N GLY A 75 -4.94 1.88 -11.44
CA GLY A 75 -5.85 2.87 -10.87
C GLY A 75 -7.29 2.37 -10.83
N ILE A 76 -7.79 1.77 -11.92
CA ILE A 76 -9.12 1.14 -11.96
C ILE A 76 -9.22 0.01 -10.92
N SER A 77 -8.18 -0.82 -10.79
CA SER A 77 -8.14 -1.90 -9.80
C SER A 77 -8.15 -1.37 -8.35
N VAL A 78 -7.50 -0.23 -8.10
CA VAL A 78 -7.51 0.41 -6.78
C VAL A 78 -8.87 1.07 -6.49
N ILE A 79 -9.49 1.69 -7.50
CA ILE A 79 -10.85 2.24 -7.40
C ILE A 79 -11.83 1.15 -7.01
N LEU A 80 -11.76 0.00 -7.68
CA LEU A 80 -12.59 -1.16 -7.39
C LEU A 80 -12.53 -1.57 -5.90
N GLY A 81 -11.33 -1.73 -5.34
CA GLY A 81 -11.16 -2.08 -3.93
C GLY A 81 -11.59 -0.97 -2.95
N GLY A 82 -11.37 0.30 -3.30
CA GLY A 82 -11.85 1.43 -2.49
C GLY A 82 -13.38 1.55 -2.48
N LEU A 83 -14.01 1.31 -3.63
CA LEU A 83 -15.46 1.42 -3.80
C LEU A 83 -16.17 0.36 -2.96
N ASP A 84 -15.76 -0.90 -3.09
CA ASP A 84 -16.36 -2.03 -2.36
C ASP A 84 -16.19 -1.91 -0.84
N GLY A 85 -15.07 -1.31 -0.40
CA GLY A 85 -14.82 -1.05 1.01
C GLY A 85 -15.85 -0.10 1.62
N THR A 86 -16.26 0.94 0.89
CA THR A 86 -17.12 2.01 1.43
C THR A 86 -18.59 1.90 1.03
N ILE A 87 -18.91 1.27 -0.11
CA ILE A 87 -20.28 1.13 -0.63
C ILE A 87 -21.20 0.38 0.34
N VAL A 88 -20.66 -0.62 1.05
CA VAL A 88 -21.44 -1.46 1.96
C VAL A 88 -22.09 -0.66 3.08
N SER A 89 -21.47 0.44 3.51
CA SER A 89 -21.92 1.21 4.69
C SER A 89 -23.37 1.68 4.53
N THR A 90 -23.75 2.02 3.29
CA THR A 90 -25.11 2.43 2.92
C THR A 90 -26.08 1.28 2.70
N ALA A 91 -25.57 0.07 2.49
CA ALA A 91 -26.34 -1.15 2.30
C ALA A 91 -26.62 -1.91 3.59
N ILE A 92 -25.84 -1.66 4.65
CA ILE A 92 -25.98 -2.35 5.95
C ILE A 92 -27.43 -2.36 6.46
N PRO A 93 -28.19 -1.24 6.50
CA PRO A 93 -29.56 -1.26 7.00
C PRO A 93 -30.47 -2.22 6.23
N SER A 94 -30.39 -2.21 4.90
CA SER A 94 -31.19 -3.09 4.03
C SER A 94 -30.79 -4.57 4.18
N ILE A 95 -29.50 -4.86 4.34
CA ILE A 95 -28.99 -6.23 4.56
C ILE A 95 -29.49 -6.79 5.89
N VAL A 96 -29.45 -5.96 6.93
CA VAL A 96 -29.90 -6.32 8.28
C VAL A 96 -31.39 -6.59 8.31
N ASP A 97 -32.18 -5.77 7.62
CA ASP A 97 -33.61 -5.93 7.51
C ASP A 97 -33.98 -7.24 6.79
N GLU A 98 -33.29 -7.57 5.70
CA GLU A 98 -33.53 -8.81 4.94
C GLU A 98 -33.11 -10.09 5.70
N PHE A 99 -31.96 -10.07 6.37
CA PHE A 99 -31.44 -11.25 7.07
C PHE A 99 -31.78 -11.31 8.56
N HIS A 100 -32.47 -10.30 9.09
CA HIS A 100 -32.78 -10.15 10.52
C HIS A 100 -31.55 -10.32 11.43
N ALA A 101 -30.38 -9.82 10.99
CA ALA A 101 -29.08 -10.14 11.57
C ALA A 101 -28.41 -8.93 12.23
N LEU A 102 -29.07 -8.35 13.25
CA LEU A 102 -28.56 -7.19 14.00
C LEU A 102 -27.19 -7.47 14.66
N ASP A 103 -27.00 -8.68 15.19
CA ASP A 103 -25.76 -9.06 15.87
C ASP A 103 -24.56 -9.15 14.91
N ALA A 104 -24.82 -9.24 13.61
CA ALA A 104 -23.80 -9.37 12.57
C ALA A 104 -23.38 -8.03 11.93
N ILE A 105 -24.00 -6.91 12.31
CA ILE A 105 -23.78 -5.59 11.68
C ILE A 105 -22.31 -5.23 11.57
N GLY A 106 -21.56 -5.37 12.67
CA GLY A 106 -20.15 -4.99 12.69
C GLY A 106 -19.27 -5.86 11.79
N TRP A 107 -19.70 -7.07 11.45
CA TRP A 107 -18.92 -7.98 10.62
C TRP A 107 -18.98 -7.65 9.13
N PHE A 108 -20.06 -7.00 8.65
CA PHE A 108 -20.22 -6.68 7.22
C PHE A 108 -19.13 -5.74 6.67
N GLY A 109 -18.64 -4.82 7.51
CA GLY A 109 -17.50 -3.96 7.20
C GLY A 109 -16.17 -4.52 7.73
N SER A 110 -16.15 -4.96 8.98
CA SER A 110 -14.89 -5.27 9.67
C SER A 110 -14.12 -6.45 9.06
N VAL A 111 -14.81 -7.47 8.53
CA VAL A 111 -14.13 -8.63 7.93
C VAL A 111 -13.33 -8.24 6.70
N TYR A 112 -13.85 -7.33 5.87
CA TYR A 112 -13.16 -6.84 4.69
C TYR A 112 -11.82 -6.18 5.07
N PHE A 113 -11.85 -5.25 6.02
CA PHE A 113 -10.65 -4.56 6.49
C PHE A 113 -9.71 -5.46 7.30
N LEU A 114 -10.24 -6.41 8.07
CA LEU A 114 -9.44 -7.42 8.78
C LEU A 114 -8.59 -8.22 7.79
N THR A 115 -9.18 -8.65 6.67
CA THR A 115 -8.42 -9.35 5.62
C THR A 115 -7.43 -8.44 4.88
N GLY A 116 -7.51 -7.13 5.07
CA GLY A 116 -6.45 -6.18 4.71
C GLY A 116 -5.08 -6.52 5.31
N ALA A 117 -5.04 -7.21 6.45
CA ALA A 117 -3.79 -7.71 7.06
C ALA A 117 -3.00 -8.66 6.14
N THR A 118 -3.66 -9.26 5.15
CA THR A 118 -3.01 -10.12 4.14
C THR A 118 -2.08 -9.34 3.20
N ASN A 119 -2.11 -8.00 3.21
CA ASN A 119 -1.26 -7.14 2.37
C ASN A 119 0.24 -7.50 2.50
N ILE A 120 0.72 -7.80 3.70
CA ILE A 120 2.12 -8.22 3.93
C ILE A 120 2.43 -9.55 3.24
N VAL A 121 1.48 -10.51 3.27
CA VAL A 121 1.61 -11.79 2.57
C VAL A 121 1.65 -11.57 1.07
N TRP A 122 0.78 -10.71 0.54
CA TRP A 122 0.80 -10.34 -0.88
C TRP A 122 2.13 -9.75 -1.30
N GLY A 123 2.75 -8.88 -0.49
CA GLY A 123 4.09 -8.35 -0.76
C GLY A 123 5.14 -9.45 -0.95
N LYS A 124 5.08 -10.53 -0.14
CA LYS A 124 5.94 -11.71 -0.33
C LYS A 124 5.55 -12.51 -1.58
N VAL A 125 4.26 -12.69 -1.86
CA VAL A 125 3.79 -13.40 -3.06
C VAL A 125 4.28 -12.70 -4.33
N TYR A 126 4.14 -11.38 -4.42
CA TYR A 126 4.65 -10.59 -5.55
C TYR A 126 6.17 -10.62 -5.71
N LYS A 127 6.92 -10.93 -4.64
CA LYS A 127 8.38 -11.11 -4.70
C LYS A 127 8.78 -12.45 -5.35
N TYR A 128 8.03 -13.53 -5.11
CA TYR A 128 8.43 -14.89 -5.50
C TYR A 128 7.68 -15.46 -6.70
N PHE A 129 6.57 -14.84 -7.10
CA PHE A 129 5.71 -15.27 -8.20
C PHE A 129 5.62 -14.22 -9.31
N PRO A 130 5.24 -14.61 -10.55
CA PRO A 130 5.16 -13.67 -11.67
C PRO A 130 4.16 -12.53 -11.39
N LEU A 131 4.66 -11.29 -11.42
CA LEU A 131 3.92 -10.09 -11.04
C LEU A 131 2.56 -9.96 -11.75
N LYS A 132 2.52 -10.17 -13.07
CA LYS A 132 1.30 -10.12 -13.88
C LYS A 132 0.25 -11.13 -13.43
N THR A 133 0.65 -12.39 -13.29
CA THR A 133 -0.25 -13.49 -12.93
C THR A 133 -0.81 -13.31 -11.53
N VAL A 134 0.03 -12.92 -10.57
CA VAL A 134 -0.40 -12.67 -9.19
C VAL A 134 -1.41 -11.53 -9.13
N PHE A 135 -1.19 -10.43 -9.88
CA PHE A 135 -2.12 -9.30 -9.92
C PHE A 135 -3.47 -9.69 -10.52
N MET A 136 -3.45 -10.46 -11.62
CA MET A 136 -4.67 -10.99 -12.22
C MET A 136 -5.41 -11.95 -11.28
N CYS A 137 -4.70 -12.79 -10.53
CA CYS A 137 -5.29 -13.64 -9.51
C CYS A 137 -5.92 -12.81 -8.37
N ALA A 138 -5.31 -11.69 -7.97
CA ALA A 138 -5.88 -10.79 -6.98
C ALA A 138 -7.19 -10.14 -7.47
N ILE A 139 -7.24 -9.71 -8.74
CA ILE A 139 -8.49 -9.22 -9.36
C ILE A 139 -9.55 -10.33 -9.36
N ALA A 140 -9.20 -11.53 -9.86
CA ALA A 140 -10.15 -12.64 -9.92
C ALA A 140 -10.68 -13.05 -8.54
N LEU A 141 -9.82 -13.03 -7.52
CA LEU A 141 -10.21 -13.33 -6.14
C LEU A 141 -11.16 -12.26 -5.58
N PHE A 142 -10.87 -10.98 -5.84
CA PHE A 142 -11.74 -9.88 -5.46
C PHE A 142 -13.12 -10.03 -6.13
N GLU A 143 -13.16 -10.28 -7.43
CA GLU A 143 -14.38 -10.45 -8.21
C GLU A 143 -15.21 -11.65 -7.76
N LEU A 144 -14.55 -12.77 -7.46
CA LEU A 144 -15.21 -13.94 -6.89
C LEU A 144 -15.84 -13.62 -5.52
N GLY A 145 -15.15 -12.83 -4.69
CA GLY A 145 -15.69 -12.35 -3.42
C GLY A 145 -16.90 -11.44 -3.61
N SER A 146 -16.84 -10.47 -4.53
CA SER A 146 -17.97 -9.61 -4.87
C SER A 146 -19.16 -10.42 -5.42
N LEU A 147 -18.92 -11.40 -6.29
CA LEU A 147 -19.97 -12.30 -6.78
C LEU A 147 -20.64 -13.04 -5.61
N LEU A 148 -19.84 -13.62 -4.71
CA LEU A 148 -20.36 -14.37 -3.55
C LEU A 148 -21.19 -13.47 -2.62
N CYS A 149 -20.80 -12.21 -2.45
CA CYS A 149 -21.60 -11.22 -1.71
C CYS A 149 -22.94 -10.95 -2.41
N GLY A 150 -22.93 -10.72 -3.73
CA GLY A 150 -24.12 -10.44 -4.53
C GLY A 150 -25.15 -11.58 -4.55
N VAL A 151 -24.68 -12.84 -4.61
CA VAL A 151 -25.56 -14.03 -4.62
C VAL A 151 -25.83 -14.60 -3.23
N SER A 152 -25.36 -13.95 -2.17
CA SER A 152 -25.42 -14.49 -0.81
C SER A 152 -26.87 -14.76 -0.35
N PRO A 153 -27.18 -15.99 0.11
CA PRO A 153 -28.51 -16.33 0.63
C PRO A 153 -28.67 -16.06 2.13
N ASN A 154 -27.57 -15.81 2.85
CA ASN A 154 -27.56 -15.57 4.28
C ASN A 154 -26.35 -14.73 4.72
N THR A 155 -26.43 -14.22 5.95
CA THR A 155 -25.39 -13.42 6.61
C THR A 155 -24.00 -14.06 6.58
N THR A 156 -23.90 -15.38 6.84
CA THR A 156 -22.61 -16.07 6.87
C THR A 156 -21.96 -16.11 5.50
N ALA A 157 -22.73 -16.42 4.45
CA ALA A 157 -22.24 -16.42 3.08
C ALA A 157 -21.78 -15.02 2.64
N LEU A 158 -22.50 -13.96 3.05
CA LEU A 158 -22.11 -12.58 2.81
C LEU A 158 -20.78 -12.25 3.51
N ILE A 159 -20.62 -12.60 4.79
CA ILE A 159 -19.39 -12.37 5.54
C ILE A 159 -18.20 -13.11 4.90
N VAL A 160 -18.40 -14.36 4.47
CA VAL A 160 -17.37 -15.14 3.76
C VAL A 160 -17.01 -14.49 2.42
N GLY A 161 -18.00 -14.04 1.65
CA GLY A 161 -17.77 -13.28 0.42
C GLY A 161 -16.93 -12.02 0.66
N ARG A 162 -17.24 -11.28 1.74
CA ARG A 162 -16.50 -10.08 2.13
C ARG A 162 -15.07 -10.38 2.56
N ALA A 163 -14.84 -11.51 3.23
CA ALA A 163 -13.49 -11.97 3.54
C ALA A 163 -12.68 -12.25 2.27
N ILE A 164 -13.26 -12.97 1.31
CA ILE A 164 -12.61 -13.29 0.03
C ILE A 164 -12.31 -12.01 -0.76
N ALA A 165 -13.29 -11.10 -0.84
CA ALA A 165 -13.13 -9.80 -1.51
C ALA A 165 -12.01 -8.98 -0.85
N GLY A 166 -11.97 -8.90 0.48
CA GLY A 166 -10.94 -8.13 1.19
C GLY A 166 -9.53 -8.73 1.07
N VAL A 167 -9.38 -10.06 1.00
CA VAL A 167 -8.09 -10.69 0.63
C VAL A 167 -7.67 -10.27 -0.77
N GLY A 168 -8.60 -10.28 -1.74
CA GLY A 168 -8.36 -9.80 -3.10
C GLY A 168 -7.95 -8.32 -3.13
N ALA A 169 -8.67 -7.45 -2.44
CA ALA A 169 -8.42 -6.02 -2.35
C ALA A 169 -7.05 -5.69 -1.75
N ALA A 170 -6.64 -6.40 -0.70
CA ALA A 170 -5.30 -6.30 -0.13
C ALA A 170 -4.22 -6.65 -1.18
N GLY A 171 -4.50 -7.65 -2.02
CA GLY A 171 -3.64 -8.05 -3.13
C GLY A 171 -3.57 -7.01 -4.24
N LEU A 172 -4.68 -6.33 -4.55
CA LEU A 172 -4.71 -5.22 -5.52
C LEU A 172 -3.89 -4.03 -5.02
N GLN A 173 -4.00 -3.69 -3.74
CA GLN A 173 -3.27 -2.57 -3.17
C GLN A 173 -1.76 -2.87 -3.05
N ALA A 174 -1.39 -4.03 -2.53
CA ALA A 174 0.00 -4.50 -2.47
C ALA A 174 0.63 -4.59 -3.88
N GLY A 175 -0.14 -5.12 -4.83
CA GLY A 175 0.27 -5.28 -6.22
C GLY A 175 0.44 -3.95 -6.93
N GLY A 176 -0.49 -3.01 -6.75
CA GLY A 176 -0.40 -1.68 -7.34
C GLY A 176 0.85 -0.94 -6.90
N ASN A 177 1.14 -0.94 -5.59
CA ASN A 177 2.37 -0.36 -5.04
C ASN A 177 3.62 -1.05 -5.59
N THR A 178 3.60 -2.38 -5.71
CA THR A 178 4.72 -3.16 -6.25
C THR A 178 4.97 -2.86 -7.73
N ILE A 179 3.91 -2.84 -8.54
CA ILE A 179 4.00 -2.57 -9.98
C ILE A 179 4.54 -1.16 -10.22
N VAL A 180 4.08 -0.15 -9.48
CA VAL A 180 4.64 1.22 -9.57
C VAL A 180 6.14 1.22 -9.26
N GLY A 181 6.59 0.43 -8.28
CA GLY A 181 8.00 0.26 -7.96
C GLY A 181 8.85 -0.24 -9.13
N PHE A 182 8.31 -1.13 -9.98
CA PHE A 182 8.99 -1.65 -11.16
C PHE A 182 8.77 -0.85 -12.44
N THR A 183 7.73 -0.01 -12.47
CA THR A 183 7.29 0.72 -13.68
C THR A 183 7.86 2.14 -13.71
N ALA A 184 8.29 2.67 -12.57
CA ALA A 184 8.76 4.06 -12.47
C ALA A 184 10.13 4.19 -11.78
N SER A 185 10.91 5.15 -12.27
CA SER A 185 12.16 5.59 -11.64
C SER A 185 11.92 6.15 -10.24
N ALA A 186 12.92 6.05 -9.36
CA ALA A 186 12.81 6.44 -7.95
C ALA A 186 12.28 7.86 -7.74
N LYS A 187 12.59 8.80 -8.64
CA LYS A 187 12.11 10.19 -8.61
C LYS A 187 10.62 10.33 -8.92
N ARG A 188 10.05 9.46 -9.77
CA ARG A 188 8.65 9.51 -10.21
C ARG A 188 7.72 8.59 -9.40
N ARG A 189 8.26 7.63 -8.64
CA ARG A 189 7.46 6.72 -7.79
C ARG A 189 6.50 7.45 -6.85
N PRO A 190 6.90 8.52 -6.11
CA PRO A 190 5.97 9.22 -5.22
C PRO A 190 4.77 9.82 -5.96
N VAL A 191 4.97 10.31 -7.19
CA VAL A 191 3.89 10.88 -8.01
C VAL A 191 2.87 9.80 -8.37
N PHE A 192 3.30 8.64 -8.85
CA PHE A 192 2.37 7.56 -9.20
C PHE A 192 1.70 6.93 -7.99
N LEU A 193 2.41 6.77 -6.87
CA LEU A 193 1.79 6.35 -5.61
C LEU A 193 0.75 7.37 -5.13
N GLY A 194 1.02 8.68 -5.30
CA GLY A 194 0.05 9.75 -5.05
C GLY A 194 -1.17 9.66 -5.95
N VAL A 195 -1.01 9.34 -7.24
CA VAL A 195 -2.13 9.10 -8.16
C VAL A 195 -2.97 7.91 -7.71
N LEU A 196 -2.34 6.78 -7.34
CA LEU A 196 -3.08 5.63 -6.81
C LEU A 196 -3.81 5.95 -5.51
N GLY A 197 -3.17 6.73 -4.61
CA GLY A 197 -3.81 7.25 -3.41
C GLY A 197 -5.03 8.11 -3.72
N ALA A 198 -4.92 9.04 -4.68
CA ALA A 198 -6.04 9.87 -5.12
C ALA A 198 -7.19 9.04 -5.71
N CYS A 199 -6.88 8.03 -6.53
CA CYS A 199 -7.86 7.07 -7.02
C CYS A 199 -8.61 6.37 -5.88
N TYR A 200 -7.90 5.92 -4.85
CA TYR A 200 -8.50 5.31 -3.66
C TYR A 200 -9.39 6.28 -2.88
N THR A 201 -8.93 7.51 -2.66
CA THR A 201 -9.69 8.55 -1.93
C THR A 201 -10.97 8.95 -2.68
N ILE A 202 -10.86 9.18 -4.00
CA ILE A 202 -12.03 9.49 -4.85
C ILE A 202 -13.03 8.34 -4.80
N SER A 203 -12.55 7.11 -4.95
CA SER A 203 -13.42 5.93 -4.89
C SER A 203 -14.11 5.77 -3.54
N SER A 204 -13.34 5.93 -2.45
CA SER A 204 -13.87 5.88 -1.08
C SER A 204 -14.98 6.91 -0.85
N ALA A 205 -14.83 8.13 -1.40
CA ALA A 205 -15.85 9.18 -1.33
C ALA A 205 -17.08 8.90 -2.22
N LEU A 206 -16.88 8.30 -3.40
CA LEU A 206 -17.98 7.95 -4.30
C LEU A 206 -18.79 6.74 -3.81
N GLY A 207 -18.18 5.85 -3.03
CA GLY A 207 -18.84 4.61 -2.57
C GLY A 207 -20.18 4.84 -1.88
N PRO A 208 -20.30 5.69 -0.85
CA PRO A 208 -21.60 5.96 -0.22
C PRO A 208 -22.62 6.61 -1.16
N ILE A 209 -22.19 7.44 -2.12
CA ILE A 209 -23.08 8.11 -3.07
C ILE A 209 -23.69 7.08 -4.03
N ILE A 210 -22.82 6.25 -4.64
CA ILE A 210 -23.24 5.20 -5.57
C ILE A 210 -24.04 4.13 -4.82
N GLY A 211 -23.57 3.73 -3.63
CA GLY A 211 -24.23 2.75 -2.78
C GLY A 211 -25.64 3.18 -2.40
N GLY A 212 -25.82 4.42 -1.93
CA GLY A 212 -27.12 4.98 -1.60
C GLY A 212 -28.08 5.05 -2.79
N ALA A 213 -27.58 5.39 -3.98
CA ALA A 213 -28.37 5.38 -5.20
C ALA A 213 -28.82 3.96 -5.59
N LEU A 214 -27.93 2.98 -5.45
CA LEU A 214 -28.25 1.57 -5.77
C LEU A 214 -29.20 0.95 -4.75
N THR A 215 -29.00 1.20 -3.45
CA THR A 215 -29.88 0.65 -2.40
C THR A 215 -31.26 1.28 -2.40
N SER A 216 -31.39 2.57 -2.74
CA SER A 216 -32.69 3.25 -2.79
C SER A 216 -33.51 2.92 -4.04
N GLN A 217 -32.88 2.72 -5.20
CA GLN A 217 -33.61 2.50 -6.45
C GLN A 217 -33.70 1.02 -6.86
N THR A 218 -32.87 0.16 -6.29
CA THR A 218 -32.81 -1.26 -6.67
C THR A 218 -32.72 -2.17 -5.43
N THR A 219 -31.74 -3.07 -5.37
CA THR A 219 -31.48 -3.96 -4.24
C THR A 219 -30.03 -3.78 -3.81
N TRP A 220 -29.73 -3.95 -2.52
CA TRP A 220 -28.36 -3.86 -1.99
C TRP A 220 -27.34 -4.79 -2.69
N ARG A 221 -27.81 -5.89 -3.30
CA ARG A 221 -26.95 -6.83 -4.06
C ARG A 221 -26.21 -6.16 -5.22
N TRP A 222 -26.79 -5.12 -5.83
CA TRP A 222 -26.15 -4.36 -6.91
C TRP A 222 -24.90 -3.60 -6.46
N CYS A 223 -24.76 -3.30 -5.17
CA CYS A 223 -23.53 -2.75 -4.63
C CYS A 223 -22.33 -3.68 -4.82
N PHE A 224 -22.57 -4.99 -4.97
CA PHE A 224 -21.53 -5.97 -5.28
C PHE A 224 -21.45 -6.30 -6.77
N TYR A 225 -22.58 -6.34 -7.47
CA TYR A 225 -22.58 -6.63 -8.91
C TYR A 225 -21.93 -5.53 -9.75
N ILE A 226 -21.93 -4.27 -9.30
CA ILE A 226 -21.26 -3.17 -10.01
C ILE A 226 -19.74 -3.37 -10.12
N ASN A 227 -19.14 -4.14 -9.20
CA ASN A 227 -17.72 -4.46 -9.24
C ASN A 227 -17.38 -5.39 -10.41
N LEU A 228 -18.23 -6.39 -10.70
CA LEU A 228 -18.04 -7.38 -11.77
C LEU A 228 -17.66 -6.80 -13.14
N PRO A 229 -18.41 -5.85 -13.73
CA PRO A 229 -18.01 -5.25 -14.99
C PRO A 229 -16.74 -4.40 -14.87
N ILE A 230 -16.54 -3.71 -13.75
CA ILE A 230 -15.38 -2.84 -13.53
C ILE A 230 -14.10 -3.67 -13.39
N GLY A 231 -14.10 -4.73 -12.59
CA GLY A 231 -12.93 -5.59 -12.47
C GLY A 231 -12.75 -6.54 -13.64
N GLY A 232 -13.82 -6.91 -14.36
CA GLY A 232 -13.69 -7.54 -15.68
C GLY A 232 -12.91 -6.64 -16.65
N LEU A 233 -13.26 -5.34 -16.71
CA LEU A 233 -12.52 -4.35 -17.49
C LEU A 233 -11.08 -4.20 -16.99
N ALA A 234 -10.86 -4.14 -15.68
CA ALA A 234 -9.52 -4.05 -15.09
C ALA A 234 -8.66 -5.27 -15.44
N PHE A 235 -9.24 -6.47 -15.36
CA PHE A 235 -8.60 -7.73 -15.69
C PHE A 235 -8.15 -7.76 -17.16
N VAL A 236 -9.05 -7.39 -18.08
CA VAL A 236 -8.74 -7.31 -19.52
C VAL A 236 -7.70 -6.22 -19.78
N ALA A 237 -7.81 -5.05 -19.15
CA ALA A 237 -6.85 -3.97 -19.28
C ALA A 237 -5.45 -4.40 -18.84
N VAL A 238 -5.31 -5.08 -17.70
CA VAL A 238 -4.04 -5.64 -17.23
C VAL A 238 -3.54 -6.73 -18.18
N LEU A 239 -4.42 -7.62 -18.63
CA LEU A 239 -4.05 -8.71 -19.53
C LEU A 239 -3.44 -8.18 -20.83
N LEU A 240 -4.00 -7.12 -21.40
CA LEU A 240 -3.56 -6.54 -22.68
C LEU A 240 -2.41 -5.53 -22.51
N ALA A 241 -2.49 -4.65 -21.51
CA ALA A 241 -1.54 -3.54 -21.36
C ALA A 241 -0.30 -3.91 -20.54
N PHE A 242 -0.43 -4.78 -19.53
CA PHE A 242 0.69 -5.08 -18.63
C PHE A 242 1.60 -6.17 -19.20
N ARG A 243 2.86 -5.80 -19.42
CA ARG A 243 3.95 -6.75 -19.72
C ARG A 243 4.95 -6.69 -18.59
N THR A 244 5.25 -7.85 -18.01
CA THR A 244 6.20 -7.97 -16.90
C THR A 244 7.57 -7.47 -17.34
N PRO A 245 8.13 -6.42 -16.71
CA PRO A 245 9.48 -5.96 -17.03
C PRO A 245 10.51 -7.03 -16.67
N LYS A 246 11.64 -7.07 -17.38
CA LYS A 246 12.70 -8.08 -17.18
C LYS A 246 13.24 -8.09 -15.74
N LYS A 247 13.22 -6.93 -15.09
CA LYS A 247 13.64 -6.76 -13.68
C LYS A 247 12.65 -7.33 -12.65
N ALA A 248 11.44 -7.70 -13.07
CA ALA A 248 10.39 -8.28 -12.23
C ALA A 248 10.22 -9.80 -12.42
N LEU A 249 11.20 -10.49 -13.01
CA LEU A 249 11.17 -11.95 -13.06
C LEU A 249 11.36 -12.54 -11.66
N PRO A 250 10.53 -13.53 -11.27
CA PRO A 250 10.66 -14.16 -9.97
C PRO A 250 11.99 -14.92 -9.88
N PRO A 251 12.62 -14.95 -8.69
CA PRO A 251 13.84 -15.72 -8.51
C PRO A 251 13.58 -17.22 -8.71
N ALA A 252 14.55 -17.90 -9.30
CA ALA A 252 14.53 -19.35 -9.58
C ALA A 252 14.73 -20.15 -8.28
N VAL A 253 13.71 -20.15 -7.43
CA VAL A 253 13.71 -20.79 -6.11
C VAL A 253 12.70 -21.96 -6.14
N PRO A 254 12.99 -23.12 -5.51
CA PRO A 254 12.02 -24.21 -5.43
C PRO A 254 10.72 -23.80 -4.72
N LEU A 255 9.59 -24.36 -5.16
CA LEU A 255 8.25 -24.01 -4.65
C LEU A 255 8.13 -24.13 -3.13
N LYS A 256 8.77 -25.15 -2.55
CA LYS A 256 8.80 -25.37 -1.09
C LYS A 256 9.39 -24.18 -0.35
N GLU A 257 10.49 -23.62 -0.85
CA GLU A 257 11.15 -22.48 -0.24
C GLU A 257 10.38 -21.18 -0.48
N LYS A 258 9.72 -21.03 -1.64
CA LYS A 258 8.74 -19.95 -1.87
C LYS A 258 7.61 -19.98 -0.83
N LEU A 259 7.01 -21.14 -0.58
CA LEU A 259 5.94 -21.28 0.41
C LEU A 259 6.44 -21.06 1.85
N LEU A 260 7.61 -21.60 2.20
CA LEU A 260 8.23 -21.36 3.52
C LEU A 260 8.58 -19.90 3.75
N SER A 261 8.92 -19.15 2.70
CA SER A 261 9.25 -17.72 2.82
C SER A 261 8.05 -16.86 3.20
N ILE A 262 6.82 -17.28 2.85
CA ILE A 262 5.57 -16.63 3.26
C ILE A 262 5.45 -16.65 4.79
N ASN A 263 5.96 -17.70 5.43
CA ASN A 263 5.92 -17.94 6.87
C ASN A 263 4.46 -18.01 7.38
N PRO A 264 3.74 -19.11 7.05
CA PRO A 264 2.32 -19.26 7.40
C PRO A 264 2.07 -19.26 8.91
N VAL A 265 3.06 -19.64 9.71
CA VAL A 265 2.96 -19.61 11.18
C VAL A 265 2.91 -18.18 11.69
N SER A 266 3.84 -17.31 11.27
CA SER A 266 3.78 -15.88 11.63
C SER A 266 2.46 -15.27 11.20
N TYR A 267 2.01 -15.56 9.98
CA TYR A 267 0.76 -15.05 9.45
C TYR A 267 -0.45 -15.50 10.30
N ALA A 268 -0.53 -16.78 10.65
CA ALA A 268 -1.62 -17.29 11.49
C ALA A 268 -1.66 -16.61 12.86
N ILE A 269 -0.51 -16.40 13.51
CA ILE A 269 -0.41 -15.73 14.82
C ILE A 269 -0.88 -14.27 14.71
N TRP A 270 -0.41 -13.53 13.69
CA TRP A 270 -0.80 -12.12 13.49
C TRP A 270 -2.29 -11.98 13.13
N CYS A 271 -2.83 -12.86 12.28
CA CYS A 271 -4.26 -12.88 12.00
C CYS A 271 -5.09 -13.19 13.25
N ALA A 272 -4.69 -14.18 14.04
CA ALA A 272 -5.37 -14.51 15.29
C ALA A 272 -5.34 -13.34 16.28
N ALA A 273 -4.20 -12.63 16.39
CA ALA A 273 -4.09 -11.43 17.22
C ALA A 273 -5.08 -10.35 16.77
N LEU A 274 -5.15 -10.06 15.46
CA LEU A 274 -6.09 -9.08 14.91
C LEU A 274 -7.55 -9.48 15.10
N VAL A 275 -7.89 -10.76 14.95
CA VAL A 275 -9.24 -11.27 15.24
C VAL A 275 -9.59 -11.06 16.71
N CYS A 276 -8.69 -11.41 17.64
CA CYS A 276 -8.89 -11.17 19.06
C CYS A 276 -9.10 -9.69 19.37
N TYR A 277 -8.30 -8.81 18.77
CA TYR A 277 -8.44 -7.37 18.95
C TYR A 277 -9.78 -6.85 18.42
N LEU A 278 -10.17 -7.25 17.21
CA LEU A 278 -11.45 -6.83 16.63
C LEU A 278 -12.64 -7.37 17.41
N LEU A 279 -12.60 -8.61 17.88
CA LEU A 279 -13.65 -9.17 18.73
C LEU A 279 -13.81 -8.38 20.03
N ALA A 280 -12.70 -7.98 20.66
CA ALA A 280 -12.74 -7.15 21.86
C ALA A 280 -13.46 -5.81 21.61
N LEU A 281 -13.14 -5.14 20.48
CA LEU A 281 -13.76 -3.88 20.11
C LEU A 281 -15.22 -4.04 19.67
N GLN A 282 -15.54 -5.14 18.99
CA GLN A 282 -16.89 -5.45 18.53
C GLN A 282 -17.84 -5.78 19.69
N TYR A 283 -17.32 -6.43 20.73
CA TYR A 283 -18.11 -6.76 21.92
C TYR A 283 -18.15 -5.61 22.94
N GLY A 284 -17.03 -4.95 23.17
CA GLY A 284 -16.85 -3.94 24.20
C GLY A 284 -17.74 -2.71 23.99
N GLY A 285 -18.69 -2.51 24.91
CA GLY A 285 -19.56 -1.34 24.93
C GLY A 285 -20.70 -1.34 23.90
N GLN A 286 -20.80 -2.39 23.07
CA GLN A 286 -21.89 -2.57 22.11
C GLN A 286 -22.80 -3.73 22.53
N SER A 287 -22.29 -4.96 22.48
CA SER A 287 -23.08 -6.16 22.87
C SER A 287 -22.79 -6.63 24.29
N ARG A 288 -21.63 -6.30 24.85
CA ARG A 288 -21.24 -6.67 26.23
C ARG A 288 -20.50 -5.53 26.94
N PRO A 289 -20.63 -5.42 28.28
CA PRO A 289 -19.80 -4.49 29.04
C PRO A 289 -18.31 -4.79 28.88
N TRP A 290 -17.48 -3.74 28.95
CA TRP A 290 -16.01 -3.87 28.91
C TRP A 290 -15.44 -4.77 30.02
N SER A 291 -16.12 -4.82 31.17
CA SER A 291 -15.78 -5.68 32.30
C SER A 291 -16.14 -7.15 32.11
N SER A 292 -16.80 -7.50 31.00
CA SER A 292 -17.22 -8.88 30.77
C SER A 292 -16.04 -9.79 30.44
N SER A 293 -16.09 -11.03 30.95
CA SER A 293 -15.05 -12.04 30.75
C SER A 293 -14.67 -12.26 29.28
N PRO A 294 -15.60 -12.31 28.30
CA PRO A 294 -15.23 -12.47 26.89
C PRO A 294 -14.42 -11.32 26.33
N VAL A 295 -14.76 -10.06 26.66
CA VAL A 295 -14.03 -8.87 26.18
C VAL A 295 -12.61 -8.85 26.73
N ILE A 296 -12.48 -9.06 28.04
CA ILE A 296 -11.16 -9.13 28.71
C ILE A 296 -10.36 -10.31 28.16
N GLY A 297 -10.98 -11.48 27.98
CA GLY A 297 -10.35 -12.67 27.41
C GLY A 297 -9.81 -12.42 26.01
N THR A 298 -10.55 -11.72 25.15
CA THR A 298 -10.09 -11.34 23.80
C THR A 298 -8.96 -10.30 23.83
N LEU A 299 -8.97 -9.34 24.76
CA LEU A 299 -7.86 -8.38 24.92
C LEU A 299 -6.58 -9.04 25.44
N VAL A 300 -6.71 -9.92 26.43
CA VAL A 300 -5.57 -10.71 26.95
C VAL A 300 -5.04 -11.63 25.86
N GLY A 301 -5.94 -12.31 25.12
CA GLY A 301 -5.58 -13.14 23.97
C GLY A 301 -4.81 -12.35 22.90
N PHE A 302 -5.27 -11.15 22.57
CA PHE A 302 -4.54 -10.24 21.67
C PHE A 302 -3.13 -9.93 22.21
N GLY A 303 -2.99 -9.55 23.47
CA GLY A 303 -1.69 -9.25 24.08
C GLY A 303 -0.73 -10.45 24.05
N VAL A 304 -1.23 -11.65 24.39
CA VAL A 304 -0.45 -12.89 24.37
C VAL A 304 -0.02 -13.24 22.93
N LEU A 305 -0.93 -13.18 21.97
CA LEU A 305 -0.62 -13.48 20.57
C LEU A 305 0.31 -12.45 19.95
N LEU A 306 0.22 -11.18 20.34
CA LEU A 306 1.14 -10.13 19.91
C LEU A 306 2.55 -10.40 20.42
N LEU A 307 2.71 -10.73 21.72
CA LEU A 307 4.02 -11.10 22.28
C LEU A 307 4.58 -12.37 21.65
N ALA A 308 3.73 -13.39 21.45
CA ALA A 308 4.12 -14.63 20.78
C ALA A 308 4.54 -14.39 19.32
N GLY A 309 3.81 -13.55 18.59
CA GLY A 309 4.11 -13.18 17.21
C GLY A 309 5.45 -12.44 17.10
N LEU A 310 5.71 -11.49 18.01
CA LEU A 310 6.99 -10.79 18.08
C LEU A 310 8.16 -11.72 18.40
N ALA A 311 8.01 -12.62 19.37
CA ALA A 311 9.04 -13.60 19.74
C ALA A 311 9.32 -14.59 18.60
N TRP A 312 8.26 -15.05 17.93
CA TRP A 312 8.37 -15.94 16.76
C TRP A 312 9.06 -15.25 15.58
N ASP A 313 8.66 -14.01 15.26
CA ASP A 313 9.26 -13.25 14.18
C ASP A 313 10.73 -12.91 14.45
N GLN A 314 11.12 -12.63 15.70
CA GLN A 314 12.53 -12.48 16.07
C GLN A 314 13.35 -13.74 15.76
N SER A 315 12.76 -14.92 15.94
CA SER A 315 13.39 -16.22 15.67
C SER A 315 13.45 -16.54 14.17
N CYS A 316 12.64 -15.88 13.34
CA CYS A 316 12.50 -16.16 11.90
C CYS A 316 13.39 -15.30 10.99
N ALA A 317 14.20 -14.39 11.53
CA ALA A 317 15.13 -13.52 10.80
C ALA A 317 14.50 -12.86 9.55
N GLU A 318 15.03 -13.13 8.35
CA GLU A 318 14.55 -12.51 7.10
C GLU A 318 13.16 -12.99 6.64
N ARG A 319 12.66 -14.10 7.20
CA ARG A 319 11.31 -14.64 6.92
C ARG A 319 10.24 -14.06 7.85
N ALA A 320 10.63 -13.25 8.84
CA ALA A 320 9.72 -12.56 9.74
C ALA A 320 8.66 -11.76 8.96
N LEU A 321 7.43 -11.78 9.45
CA LEU A 321 6.33 -11.02 8.85
C LEU A 321 6.44 -9.55 9.26
N LEU A 322 6.69 -9.30 10.55
CA LEU A 322 7.09 -8.00 11.07
C LEU A 322 8.59 -7.99 11.37
N GLN A 323 9.35 -7.21 10.60
CA GLN A 323 10.79 -7.09 10.80
C GLN A 323 11.10 -6.10 11.93
N PRO A 324 11.68 -6.53 13.06
CA PRO A 324 11.92 -5.64 14.22
C PRO A 324 12.84 -4.46 13.90
N ARG A 325 13.68 -4.56 12.86
CA ARG A 325 14.51 -3.46 12.38
C ARG A 325 13.70 -2.28 11.83
N LEU A 326 12.57 -2.54 11.18
CA LEU A 326 11.70 -1.48 10.66
C LEU A 326 11.04 -0.73 11.82
N LEU A 327 10.71 -1.48 12.87
CA LEU A 327 10.27 -0.95 14.16
C LEU A 327 11.38 -0.24 14.95
N LYS A 328 12.56 0.03 14.39
CA LYS A 328 13.53 0.96 15.02
C LYS A 328 13.62 2.29 14.26
N ILE A 329 12.99 2.37 13.09
CA ILE A 329 13.03 3.54 12.23
C ILE A 329 11.95 4.51 12.72
N ARG A 330 12.39 5.66 13.26
CA ARG A 330 11.49 6.69 13.81
C ARG A 330 10.40 7.13 12.81
N ALA A 331 10.76 7.27 11.54
CA ALA A 331 9.82 7.67 10.48
C ALA A 331 8.65 6.67 10.32
N ILE A 332 8.90 5.37 10.55
CA ILE A 332 7.86 4.34 10.41
C ILE A 332 6.87 4.45 11.56
N TRP A 333 7.33 4.51 12.81
CA TRP A 333 6.42 4.69 13.95
C TRP A 333 5.72 6.03 13.98
N ALA A 334 6.36 7.10 13.49
CA ALA A 334 5.73 8.40 13.36
C ALA A 334 4.61 8.39 12.31
N ALA A 335 4.70 7.54 11.29
CA ALA A 335 3.68 7.42 10.25
C ALA A 335 2.50 6.51 10.66
N CYS A 336 2.71 5.50 11.50
CA CYS A 336 1.65 4.55 11.89
C CYS A 336 0.33 5.20 12.37
N PRO A 337 0.35 6.26 13.21
CA PRO A 337 -0.88 6.94 13.65
C PRO A 337 -1.58 7.77 12.57
N PHE A 338 -1.04 7.86 11.35
CA PHE A 338 -1.65 8.61 10.24
C PHE A 338 -2.17 7.70 9.12
N VAL A 339 -2.02 6.37 9.26
CA VAL A 339 -2.43 5.37 8.25
C VAL A 339 -3.83 4.84 8.57
N PHE A 340 -4.83 5.72 8.58
CA PHE A 340 -6.25 5.39 8.76
C PHE A 340 -7.07 5.77 7.54
#